data_AF-A0A1F8EYW1-F1
#
_entry.id   AF-A0A1F8EYW1-F1
#
_cell.length_a   1.000
_cell.length_b   1.000
_cell.length_c   1.000
_cell.angle_alpha   90.00
_cell.angle_beta   90.00
_cell.angle_gamma   90.00
#
_symmetry.space_group_name_H-M   'P 1'
#
loop_
_entity.id
_entity.type
_entity.pdbx_description
1 polymer ?
#
loop_
_entity_poly.entity_id
_entity_poly.type
_entity_poly.pdbx_seq_one_letter_code
_entity_poly.pdbx_strand_id
1 'polypeptide(L)'
;MDTFEKQFKNELGNNIQVKVTSKEIDGTPGVMIYISGPTSLSENQITKMEAEVILNGLESLFDKDGLNQKDTYFVAVKVFLKKGSKLLIMKDNFGDWDLPGGRIKPDEFETPLEDIIRRKMSEELGNDIKYTIGKPVVFMRHERIEASTNSPVRIFAIGYEGTLESGEVKTSERHPEFLWVEPDTFKPESYFKGGWLKGIQEYLNLTK
;
A
#
# COMPACT_ATOMS: atom_id res chain seq x y z
N MET A 1 11.64 33.32 6.31
CA MET A 1 11.36 32.81 4.95
C MET A 1 11.78 31.37 4.96
N ASP A 2 10.84 30.47 4.75
CA ASP A 2 11.13 29.03 4.76
C ASP A 2 11.70 28.67 3.37
N THR A 3 12.86 28.04 3.35
CA THR A 3 13.64 27.72 2.14
C THR A 3 14.12 26.28 2.21
N PHE A 4 13.81 25.51 1.17
CA PHE A 4 14.37 24.18 0.90
C PHE A 4 15.42 24.28 -0.20
N GLU A 5 16.53 23.55 -0.06
CA GLU A 5 17.59 23.48 -1.06
C GLU A 5 18.19 22.08 -1.10
N LYS A 6 18.37 21.52 -2.31
CA LYS A 6 18.97 20.20 -2.51
C LYS A 6 19.81 20.14 -3.78
N GLN A 7 20.98 19.52 -3.66
CA GLN A 7 21.83 19.13 -4.80
C GLN A 7 21.79 17.61 -4.97
N PHE A 8 21.71 17.14 -6.21
CA PHE A 8 21.64 15.70 -6.52
C PHE A 8 22.08 15.42 -7.96
N LYS A 9 22.26 14.14 -8.30
CA LYS A 9 22.42 13.68 -9.68
C LYS A 9 21.08 13.19 -10.23
N ASN A 10 20.66 13.72 -11.38
CA ASN A 10 19.46 13.23 -12.05
C ASN A 10 19.73 11.92 -12.81
N GLU A 11 18.69 11.38 -13.45
CA GLU A 11 18.70 10.12 -14.20
C GLU A 11 19.65 10.15 -15.42
N LEU A 12 20.03 11.34 -15.88
CA LEU A 12 21.02 11.55 -16.95
C LEU A 12 22.45 11.67 -16.39
N GLY A 13 22.63 11.58 -15.07
CA GLY A 13 23.91 11.72 -14.39
C GLY A 13 24.38 13.17 -14.18
N ASN A 14 23.53 14.15 -14.51
CA ASN A 14 23.85 15.58 -14.37
C ASN A 14 23.71 16.04 -12.92
N ASN A 15 24.61 16.92 -12.47
CA ASN A 15 24.47 17.59 -11.19
C ASN A 15 23.41 18.70 -11.30
N ILE A 16 22.36 18.59 -10.50
CA ILE A 16 21.23 19.51 -10.46
C ILE A 16 21.13 20.14 -9.08
N GLN A 17 20.76 21.42 -9.04
CA GLN A 17 20.39 22.13 -7.82
C GLN A 17 18.93 22.56 -7.92
N VAL A 18 18.14 22.26 -6.88
CA VAL A 18 16.76 22.72 -6.71
C VAL A 18 16.69 23.57 -5.44
N LYS A 19 16.05 24.73 -5.56
CA LYS A 19 15.74 25.62 -4.44
C LYS A 19 14.27 26.01 -4.48
N VAL A 20 13.58 25.83 -3.36
CA VAL A 20 12.16 26.19 -3.21
C VAL A 20 12.06 27.14 -2.03
N THR A 21 11.50 28.33 -2.22
CA THR A 21 11.46 29.38 -1.19
C THR A 21 10.08 30.01 -1.11
N SER A 22 9.55 30.15 0.10
CA SER A 22 8.33 30.92 0.34
C SER A 22 8.55 32.37 -0.10
N LYS A 23 7.69 32.88 -0.99
CA LYS A 23 7.77 34.23 -1.51
C LYS A 23 6.37 34.81 -1.72
N GLU A 24 6.08 35.95 -1.12
CA GLU A 24 4.84 36.67 -1.36
C GLU A 24 4.78 37.18 -2.81
N ILE A 25 3.61 37.02 -3.44
CA ILE A 25 3.32 37.49 -4.79
C ILE A 25 2.05 38.35 -4.68
N ASP A 26 2.20 39.65 -4.86
CA ASP A 26 1.10 40.62 -4.85
C ASP A 26 0.16 40.49 -3.62
N GLY A 27 0.73 40.39 -2.41
CA GLY A 27 -0.05 40.26 -1.17
C GLY A 27 -0.53 38.84 -0.86
N THR A 28 -0.24 37.87 -1.73
CA THR A 28 -0.67 36.47 -1.59
C THR A 28 0.52 35.58 -1.28
N PRO A 29 0.40 34.61 -0.34
CA PRO A 29 1.42 33.59 -0.15
C PRO A 29 1.71 32.84 -1.45
N GLY A 30 2.97 32.86 -1.88
CA GLY A 30 3.43 32.18 -3.08
C GLY A 30 4.72 31.42 -2.81
N VAL A 31 5.20 30.73 -3.84
CA VAL A 31 6.44 29.97 -3.78
C VAL A 31 7.27 30.28 -5.03
N MET A 32 8.56 30.51 -4.82
CA MET A 32 9.55 30.60 -5.88
C MET A 32 10.27 29.25 -5.99
N ILE A 33 10.20 28.63 -7.15
CA ILE A 33 10.95 27.43 -7.50
C ILE A 33 12.09 27.84 -8.44
N TYR A 34 13.32 27.47 -8.09
CA TYR A 34 14.51 27.65 -8.90
C TYR A 34 15.18 26.29 -9.13
N ILE A 35 15.51 26.02 -10.39
CA ILE A 35 16.19 24.80 -10.81
C ILE A 35 17.34 25.21 -11.73
N SER A 36 18.52 24.64 -11.51
CA SER A 36 19.66 24.86 -12.40
C SER A 36 20.43 23.58 -12.66
N GLY A 37 20.80 23.38 -13.93
CA GLY A 37 21.62 22.28 -14.41
C GLY A 37 21.66 22.22 -15.94
N PRO A 38 22.49 21.35 -16.53
CA PRO A 38 22.69 21.24 -17.98
C PRO A 38 21.41 20.98 -18.80
N THR A 39 20.36 20.46 -18.18
CA THR A 39 19.12 20.03 -18.86
C THR A 39 17.87 20.78 -18.41
N SER A 40 17.99 21.87 -17.64
CA SER A 40 16.85 22.66 -17.15
C SER A 40 16.55 23.83 -18.09
N LEU A 41 15.72 23.61 -19.12
CA LEU A 41 15.36 24.63 -20.13
C LEU A 41 14.05 25.37 -19.78
N SER A 42 13.88 26.56 -20.36
CA SER A 42 12.83 27.56 -20.09
C SER A 42 11.39 27.14 -20.40
N GLU A 43 11.18 26.01 -21.07
CA GLU A 43 9.94 25.24 -21.01
C GLU A 43 10.25 24.06 -20.08
N ASN A 44 9.61 23.99 -18.90
CA ASN A 44 10.02 23.11 -17.78
C ASN A 44 9.88 21.61 -18.09
N GLN A 45 10.71 21.09 -18.98
CA GLN A 45 10.97 19.67 -19.16
C GLN A 45 11.97 19.26 -18.09
N ILE A 46 11.45 18.68 -17.01
CA ILE A 46 12.22 18.18 -15.88
C ILE A 46 12.12 16.66 -15.82
N THR A 47 13.12 16.00 -15.25
CA THR A 47 13.08 14.55 -15.03
C THR A 47 12.10 14.18 -13.90
N LYS A 48 11.80 12.88 -13.74
CA LYS A 48 10.92 12.43 -12.66
C LYS A 48 11.55 12.67 -11.28
N MET A 49 12.85 12.39 -11.15
CA MET A 49 13.62 12.70 -9.94
C MET A 49 13.62 14.20 -9.62
N GLU A 50 13.75 15.06 -10.63
CA GLU A 50 13.66 16.51 -10.46
C GLU A 50 12.26 16.92 -9.96
N ALA A 51 11.20 16.36 -10.53
CA ALA A 51 9.83 16.59 -10.09
C ALA A 51 9.59 16.12 -8.64
N GLU A 52 10.09 14.95 -8.26
CA GLU A 52 10.03 14.44 -6.88
C GLU A 52 10.75 15.35 -5.89
N VAL A 53 11.94 15.85 -6.24
CA VAL A 53 12.69 16.77 -5.38
C VAL A 53 11.96 18.11 -5.21
N ILE A 54 11.33 18.64 -6.27
CA ILE A 54 10.53 19.86 -6.19
C ILE A 54 9.29 19.63 -5.32
N LEU A 55 8.59 18.51 -5.50
CA LEU A 55 7.42 18.15 -4.69
C LEU A 55 7.76 18.11 -3.20
N ASN A 56 8.85 17.43 -2.83
CA ASN A 56 9.34 17.41 -1.44
C ASN A 56 9.64 18.82 -0.91
N GLY A 57 10.29 19.66 -1.74
CA GLY A 57 10.58 21.04 -1.39
C GLY A 57 9.31 21.87 -1.17
N LEU A 58 8.30 21.69 -2.02
CA LEU A 58 6.99 22.32 -1.88
C LEU A 58 6.28 21.85 -0.61
N GLU A 59 6.19 20.55 -0.37
CA GLU A 59 5.58 19.96 0.83
C GLU A 59 6.21 20.50 2.11
N SER A 60 7.54 20.66 2.15
CA SER A 60 8.25 21.22 3.30
C SER A 60 7.87 22.67 3.64
N LEU A 61 7.35 23.42 2.67
CA LEU A 61 6.86 24.79 2.89
C LEU A 61 5.42 24.83 3.42
N PHE A 62 4.64 23.78 3.16
CA PHE A 62 3.27 23.62 3.67
C PHE A 62 3.23 22.92 5.04
N ASP A 63 4.38 22.55 5.60
CA ASP A 63 4.51 21.73 6.80
C ASP A 63 4.11 22.41 8.13
N LYS A 64 3.52 23.61 8.07
CA LYS A 64 2.98 24.30 9.25
C LYS A 64 1.69 23.68 9.78
N ASP A 65 1.01 22.84 9.00
CA ASP A 65 -0.24 22.17 9.41
C ASP A 65 -0.05 20.73 9.93
N GLY A 66 1.20 20.27 10.11
CA GLY A 66 1.50 19.00 10.80
C GLY A 66 1.14 17.72 10.02
N LEU A 67 0.90 17.82 8.71
CA LEU A 67 0.65 16.67 7.84
C LEU A 67 1.89 15.77 7.70
N ASN A 68 3.12 16.31 7.65
CA ASN A 68 4.33 15.48 7.60
C ASN A 68 4.81 15.00 8.97
N GLN A 69 4.12 15.32 10.07
CA GLN A 69 4.37 14.69 11.38
C GLN A 69 3.65 13.35 11.53
N LYS A 70 2.71 13.05 10.64
CA LYS A 70 1.92 11.82 10.66
C LYS A 70 2.33 10.95 9.48
N ASP A 71 2.47 9.67 9.77
CA ASP A 71 2.84 8.69 8.78
C ASP A 71 1.65 8.35 7.87
N THR A 72 1.93 8.11 6.59
CA THR A 72 0.88 7.73 5.63
C THR A 72 0.71 6.22 5.62
N TYR A 73 -0.52 5.78 5.92
CA TYR A 73 -0.90 4.38 5.84
C TYR A 73 -1.92 4.15 4.73
N PHE A 74 -1.66 3.15 3.89
CA PHE A 74 -2.72 2.51 3.13
C PHE A 74 -3.58 1.67 4.07
N VAL A 75 -4.89 1.70 3.88
CA VAL A 75 -5.81 0.83 4.62
C VAL A 75 -6.22 -0.34 3.75
N ALA A 76 -6.23 -1.54 4.30
CA ALA A 76 -6.63 -2.76 3.59
C ALA A 76 -7.60 -3.61 4.41
N VAL A 77 -8.39 -4.42 3.71
CA VAL A 77 -9.18 -5.52 4.29
C VAL A 77 -8.55 -6.84 3.89
N LYS A 78 -8.47 -7.78 4.83
CA LYS A 78 -7.96 -9.14 4.60
C LYS A 78 -8.95 -10.15 5.16
N VAL A 79 -9.05 -11.32 4.53
CA VAL A 79 -10.00 -12.36 4.93
C VAL A 79 -9.25 -13.64 5.26
N PHE A 80 -9.39 -14.10 6.51
CA PHE A 80 -8.97 -15.42 6.92
C PHE A 80 -10.03 -16.44 6.51
N LEU A 81 -10.11 -16.73 5.21
CA LEU A 81 -11.16 -17.57 4.63
C LEU A 81 -10.95 -19.05 4.97
N LYS A 82 -11.89 -19.65 5.70
CA LYS A 82 -11.86 -21.07 6.07
C LYS A 82 -12.72 -21.93 5.14
N LYS A 83 -12.30 -23.17 4.92
CA LYS A 83 -13.12 -24.27 4.35
C LYS A 83 -12.94 -25.50 5.22
N GLY A 84 -13.91 -25.78 6.08
CA GLY A 84 -13.73 -26.76 7.16
C GLY A 84 -12.63 -26.30 8.12
N SER A 85 -11.65 -27.16 8.42
CA SER A 85 -10.48 -26.83 9.24
C SER A 85 -9.43 -25.99 8.50
N LYS A 86 -9.46 -25.96 7.16
CA LYS A 86 -8.39 -25.37 6.36
C LYS A 86 -8.55 -23.86 6.18
N LEU A 87 -7.42 -23.16 6.14
CA LEU A 87 -7.32 -21.73 5.83
C LEU A 87 -6.81 -21.53 4.40
N LEU A 88 -7.42 -20.61 3.65
CA LEU A 88 -6.94 -20.20 2.34
C LEU A 88 -5.77 -19.22 2.46
N ILE A 89 -4.69 -19.51 1.75
CA ILE A 89 -3.59 -18.58 1.49
C ILE A 89 -3.34 -18.50 -0.01
N MET A 90 -2.90 -17.34 -0.49
CA MET A 90 -2.72 -17.08 -1.91
C MET A 90 -1.33 -16.53 -2.16
N LYS A 91 -0.76 -16.81 -3.31
CA LYS A 91 0.52 -16.24 -3.73
C LYS A 91 0.24 -15.16 -4.75
N ASP A 92 0.83 -13.98 -4.56
CA ASP A 92 0.73 -12.91 -5.54
C ASP A 92 1.63 -13.18 -6.76
N ASN A 93 1.46 -12.37 -7.79
CA ASN A 93 2.24 -12.44 -9.02
C ASN A 93 3.72 -12.01 -8.86
N PHE A 94 4.12 -11.50 -7.69
CA PHE A 94 5.51 -11.21 -7.33
C PHE A 94 6.15 -12.37 -6.54
N GLY A 95 5.36 -13.38 -6.18
CA GLY A 95 5.81 -14.61 -5.54
C GLY A 95 5.68 -14.61 -4.01
N ASP A 96 5.12 -13.55 -3.42
CA ASP A 96 4.90 -13.45 -1.98
C ASP A 96 3.53 -14.03 -1.60
N TRP A 97 3.44 -14.70 -0.45
CA TRP A 97 2.17 -15.20 0.06
C TRP A 97 1.41 -14.13 0.84
N ASP A 98 0.10 -14.12 0.65
CA ASP A 98 -0.85 -13.17 1.20
C ASP A 98 -2.20 -13.85 1.51
N LEU A 99 -3.08 -13.12 2.18
CA LEU A 99 -4.49 -13.47 2.41
C LEU A 99 -5.37 -12.79 1.35
N PRO A 100 -6.52 -13.40 0.97
CA PRO A 100 -7.52 -12.74 0.13
C PRO A 100 -7.90 -11.36 0.67
N GLY A 101 -8.10 -10.39 -0.22
CA GLY A 101 -8.45 -9.02 0.14
C GLY A 101 -7.50 -7.99 -0.46
N GLY A 102 -7.56 -6.75 -0.01
CA GLY A 102 -6.65 -5.72 -0.52
C GLY A 102 -6.95 -4.32 -0.01
N ARG A 103 -6.24 -3.36 -0.60
CA ARG A 103 -6.35 -1.94 -0.25
C ARG A 103 -7.72 -1.38 -0.61
N ILE A 104 -8.19 -0.48 0.24
CA ILE A 104 -9.33 0.40 -0.03
C ILE A 104 -8.87 1.44 -1.07
N LYS A 105 -9.71 1.70 -2.08
CA LYS A 105 -9.41 2.70 -3.10
C LYS A 105 -9.77 4.12 -2.62
N PRO A 106 -9.19 5.17 -3.23
CA PRO A 106 -9.50 6.55 -2.86
C PRO A 106 -10.99 6.93 -2.96
N ASP A 107 -11.71 6.33 -3.92
CA ASP A 107 -13.14 6.54 -4.16
C ASP A 107 -14.06 5.67 -3.29
N GLU A 108 -13.50 4.84 -2.41
CA GLU A 108 -14.23 3.91 -1.54
C GLU A 108 -14.31 4.35 -0.08
N PHE A 109 -14.02 5.62 0.21
CA PHE A 109 -13.95 6.11 1.60
C PHE A 109 -15.26 5.88 2.39
N GLU A 110 -16.42 6.12 1.74
CA GLU A 110 -17.74 5.93 2.34
C GLU A 110 -18.32 4.52 2.05
N THR A 111 -17.58 3.68 1.31
CA THR A 111 -18.06 2.33 0.98
C THR A 111 -17.95 1.42 2.19
N PRO A 112 -19.01 0.67 2.55
CA PRO A 112 -18.93 -0.31 3.63
C PRO A 112 -17.79 -1.32 3.41
N LEU A 113 -17.05 -1.63 4.48
CA LEU A 113 -15.90 -2.55 4.40
C LEU A 113 -16.30 -3.93 3.87
N GLU A 114 -17.52 -4.39 4.18
CA GLU A 114 -18.07 -5.65 3.66
C GLU A 114 -18.23 -5.64 2.13
N ASP A 115 -18.61 -4.51 1.53
CA ASP A 115 -18.74 -4.38 0.09
C ASP A 115 -17.37 -4.30 -0.59
N ILE A 116 -16.39 -3.66 0.05
CA ILE A 116 -14.99 -3.67 -0.40
C ILE A 116 -14.45 -5.11 -0.36
N ILE A 117 -14.70 -5.85 0.73
CA ILE A 117 -14.36 -7.28 0.82
C ILE A 117 -15.05 -8.04 -0.32
N ARG A 118 -16.34 -7.82 -0.55
CA ARG A 118 -17.09 -8.51 -1.61
C ARG A 118 -16.48 -8.32 -2.99
N ARG A 119 -16.13 -7.08 -3.33
CA ARG A 119 -15.42 -6.75 -4.57
C ARG A 119 -14.07 -7.48 -4.65
N LYS A 120 -13.27 -7.40 -3.59
CA LYS A 120 -11.94 -8.04 -3.55
C LYS A 120 -12.00 -9.56 -3.70
N MET A 121 -12.94 -10.20 -2.99
CA MET A 121 -13.17 -11.63 -3.07
C MET A 121 -13.62 -12.06 -4.47
N SER A 122 -14.51 -11.29 -5.10
CA SER A 122 -14.93 -11.50 -6.50
C SER A 122 -13.76 -11.39 -7.48
N GLU A 123 -12.94 -10.34 -7.35
CA GLU A 123 -11.76 -10.11 -8.21
C GLU A 123 -10.72 -11.23 -8.08
N GLU A 124 -10.52 -11.78 -6.87
CA GLU A 124 -9.39 -12.66 -6.57
C GLU A 124 -9.74 -14.14 -6.57
N LEU A 125 -10.98 -14.49 -6.21
CA LEU A 125 -11.43 -15.88 -6.05
C LEU A 125 -12.50 -16.29 -7.08
N GLY A 126 -13.03 -15.32 -7.83
CA GLY A 126 -14.12 -15.50 -8.78
C GLY A 126 -15.51 -15.27 -8.16
N ASN A 127 -16.52 -15.23 -9.04
CA ASN A 127 -17.92 -14.94 -8.68
C ASN A 127 -18.75 -16.17 -8.28
N ASP A 128 -18.21 -17.36 -8.47
CA ASP A 128 -18.96 -18.62 -8.31
C ASP A 128 -18.93 -19.14 -6.86
N ILE A 129 -18.23 -18.45 -5.95
CA ILE A 129 -18.12 -18.83 -4.55
C ILE A 129 -19.24 -18.21 -3.70
N LYS A 130 -19.70 -18.95 -2.69
CA LYS A 130 -20.55 -18.42 -1.61
C LYS A 130 -19.79 -18.50 -0.30
N TYR A 131 -19.81 -17.41 0.46
CA TYR A 131 -19.10 -17.29 1.71
C TYR A 131 -19.81 -16.33 2.65
N THR A 132 -19.53 -16.47 3.94
CA THR A 132 -19.92 -15.53 4.98
C THR A 132 -18.69 -14.79 5.48
N ILE A 133 -18.87 -13.51 5.82
CA ILE A 133 -17.87 -12.68 6.49
C ILE A 133 -18.33 -12.43 7.93
N GLY A 134 -17.45 -12.70 8.87
CA GLY A 134 -17.65 -12.47 10.30
C GLY A 134 -17.18 -11.07 10.72
N LYS A 135 -16.85 -10.94 12.01
CA LYS A 135 -16.33 -9.69 12.57
C LYS A 135 -14.83 -9.53 12.28
N PRO A 136 -14.28 -8.30 12.37
CA PRO A 136 -12.84 -8.09 12.48
C PRO A 136 -12.27 -8.90 13.65
N VAL A 137 -11.15 -9.59 13.42
CA VAL A 137 -10.48 -10.47 14.41
C VAL A 137 -9.05 -10.05 14.70
N VAL A 138 -8.32 -9.50 13.71
CA VAL A 138 -6.90 -9.14 13.84
C VAL A 138 -6.63 -7.82 13.13
N PHE A 139 -5.78 -7.00 13.72
CA PHE A 139 -5.27 -5.79 13.08
C PHE A 139 -3.79 -5.96 12.73
N MET A 140 -3.43 -5.70 11.48
CA MET A 140 -2.10 -5.95 10.96
C MET A 140 -1.42 -4.66 10.53
N ARG A 141 -0.11 -4.58 10.74
CA ARG A 141 0.75 -3.52 10.20
C ARG A 141 1.83 -4.16 9.37
N HIS A 142 1.85 -3.84 8.09
CA HIS A 142 2.81 -4.38 7.14
C HIS A 142 3.55 -3.26 6.42
N GLU A 143 4.85 -3.44 6.21
CA GLU A 143 5.69 -2.56 5.42
C GLU A 143 6.30 -3.39 4.29
N ARG A 144 6.27 -2.86 3.07
CA ARG A 144 6.92 -3.47 1.91
C ARG A 144 7.40 -2.40 0.94
N ILE A 145 8.28 -2.77 0.03
CA ILE A 145 8.64 -1.92 -1.11
C ILE A 145 7.57 -2.08 -2.20
N GLU A 146 6.96 -0.98 -2.62
CA GLU A 146 5.99 -1.00 -3.71
C GLU A 146 6.73 -1.10 -5.06
N ALA A 147 6.42 -2.11 -5.86
CA ALA A 147 7.12 -2.38 -7.12
C ALA A 147 7.03 -1.22 -8.13
N SER A 148 5.93 -0.44 -8.13
CA SER A 148 5.71 0.65 -9.08
C SER A 148 6.52 1.91 -8.79
N THR A 149 6.82 2.19 -7.52
CA THR A 149 7.52 3.42 -7.08
C THR A 149 8.87 3.14 -6.43
N ASN A 150 9.21 1.85 -6.22
CA ASN A 150 10.41 1.41 -5.52
C ASN A 150 10.62 2.10 -4.16
N SER A 151 9.51 2.40 -3.47
CA SER A 151 9.49 3.14 -2.20
C SER A 151 8.79 2.32 -1.12
N PRO A 152 9.19 2.45 0.16
CA PRO A 152 8.50 1.78 1.25
C PRO A 152 7.07 2.31 1.36
N VAL A 153 6.13 1.40 1.52
CA VAL A 153 4.72 1.70 1.79
C VAL A 153 4.29 0.99 3.05
N ARG A 154 3.50 1.67 3.87
CA ARG A 154 2.95 1.15 5.11
C ARG A 154 1.47 0.85 4.95
N ILE A 155 1.06 -0.31 5.43
CA ILE A 155 -0.29 -0.83 5.28
C ILE A 155 -0.83 -1.17 6.65
N PHE A 156 -1.99 -0.62 7.00
CA PHE A 156 -2.80 -1.05 8.11
C PHE A 156 -3.93 -1.91 7.57
N ALA A 157 -4.01 -3.17 7.98
CA ALA A 157 -5.04 -4.07 7.50
C ALA A 157 -5.96 -4.54 8.63
N ILE A 158 -7.24 -4.62 8.30
CA ILE A 158 -8.27 -5.20 9.15
C ILE A 158 -8.53 -6.62 8.65
N GLY A 159 -8.20 -7.60 9.47
CA GLY A 159 -8.40 -9.01 9.20
C GLY A 159 -9.77 -9.47 9.67
N TYR A 160 -10.59 -9.96 8.76
CA TYR A 160 -11.92 -10.51 9.01
C TYR A 160 -11.88 -12.03 8.97
N GLU A 161 -12.67 -12.68 9.82
CA GLU A 161 -12.94 -14.10 9.65
C GLU A 161 -13.91 -14.31 8.48
N GLY A 162 -13.69 -15.35 7.69
CA GLY A 162 -14.62 -15.74 6.63
C GLY A 162 -14.76 -17.26 6.55
N THR A 163 -15.90 -17.73 6.07
CA THR A 163 -16.13 -19.16 5.81
C THR A 163 -16.65 -19.35 4.40
N LEU A 164 -15.98 -20.20 3.62
CA LEU A 164 -16.43 -20.65 2.32
C LEU A 164 -17.51 -21.73 2.50
N GLU A 165 -18.73 -21.42 2.06
CA GLU A 165 -19.88 -22.31 2.15
C GLU A 165 -19.96 -23.24 0.93
N SER A 166 -19.70 -22.71 -0.26
CA SER A 166 -19.74 -23.49 -1.51
C SER A 166 -18.99 -22.79 -2.65
N GLY A 167 -18.81 -23.52 -3.75
CA GLY A 167 -18.08 -23.07 -4.93
C GLY A 167 -16.60 -23.44 -4.90
N GLU A 168 -15.91 -23.13 -6.00
CA GLU A 168 -14.49 -23.40 -6.19
C GLU A 168 -13.74 -22.10 -6.38
N VAL A 169 -12.64 -21.95 -5.63
CA VAL A 169 -11.72 -20.81 -5.77
C VAL A 169 -11.01 -20.94 -7.12
N LYS A 170 -11.10 -19.88 -7.92
CA LYS A 170 -10.36 -19.75 -9.17
C LYS A 170 -9.19 -18.81 -8.96
N THR A 171 -8.03 -19.16 -9.51
CA THR A 171 -6.87 -18.26 -9.55
C THR A 171 -7.12 -17.12 -10.53
N SER A 172 -6.36 -16.04 -10.37
CA SER A 172 -6.33 -14.90 -11.29
C SER A 172 -4.89 -14.62 -11.71
N GLU A 173 -4.67 -13.79 -12.72
CA GLU A 173 -3.30 -13.36 -13.09
C GLU A 173 -2.55 -12.72 -11.92
N ARG A 174 -3.28 -12.04 -11.03
CA ARG A 174 -2.72 -11.42 -9.82
C ARG A 174 -2.37 -12.44 -8.73
N HIS A 175 -3.05 -13.58 -8.72
CA HIS A 175 -2.86 -14.64 -7.74
C HIS A 175 -2.85 -16.00 -8.42
N PRO A 176 -1.71 -16.41 -9.01
CA PRO A 176 -1.62 -17.60 -9.84
C PRO A 176 -1.65 -18.91 -9.04
N GLU A 177 -1.42 -18.87 -7.72
CA GLU A 177 -1.32 -20.04 -6.86
C GLU A 177 -2.10 -19.81 -5.55
N PHE A 178 -2.74 -20.86 -5.03
CA PHE A 178 -3.34 -20.84 -3.70
C PHE A 178 -3.13 -22.18 -2.99
N LEU A 179 -3.20 -22.17 -1.66
CA LEU A 179 -3.18 -23.37 -0.83
C LEU A 179 -4.28 -23.32 0.22
N TRP A 180 -4.85 -24.48 0.50
CA TRP A 180 -5.64 -24.72 1.70
C TRP A 180 -4.73 -25.36 2.74
N VAL A 181 -4.32 -24.59 3.74
CA VAL A 181 -3.39 -25.03 4.79
C VAL A 181 -4.13 -25.44 6.05
N GLU A 182 -3.62 -26.44 6.76
CA GLU A 182 -4.15 -26.84 8.06
C GLU A 182 -3.53 -25.98 9.17
N PRO A 183 -4.32 -25.15 9.87
CA PRO A 183 -3.85 -24.22 10.91
C PRO A 183 -2.89 -24.82 11.94
N ASP A 184 -3.10 -26.07 12.32
CA ASP A 184 -2.36 -26.75 13.39
C ASP A 184 -0.99 -27.25 12.96
N THR A 185 -0.75 -27.44 11.66
CA THR A 185 0.44 -28.14 11.17
C THR A 185 1.29 -27.29 10.23
N PHE A 186 0.70 -26.30 9.56
CA PHE A 186 1.47 -25.43 8.68
C PHE A 186 2.33 -24.46 9.49
N LYS A 187 3.47 -24.07 8.92
CA LYS A 187 4.42 -23.12 9.52
C LYS A 187 4.30 -21.78 8.81
N PRO A 188 3.65 -20.75 9.39
CA PRO A 188 3.43 -19.47 8.74
C PRO A 188 4.71 -18.83 8.20
N GLU A 189 5.86 -19.02 8.87
CA GLU A 189 7.17 -18.47 8.52
C GLU A 189 7.71 -19.01 7.19
N SER A 190 7.20 -20.15 6.71
CA SER A 190 7.57 -20.72 5.41
C SER A 190 6.87 -20.03 4.23
N TYR A 191 5.83 -19.24 4.51
CA TYR A 191 4.99 -18.62 3.50
C TYR A 191 5.01 -17.09 3.61
N PHE A 192 4.86 -16.57 4.83
CA PHE A 192 4.65 -15.16 5.09
C PHE A 192 5.88 -14.48 5.69
N LYS A 193 5.96 -13.16 5.47
CA LYS A 193 7.01 -12.30 6.03
C LYS A 193 6.42 -11.02 6.63
N GLY A 194 7.22 -10.35 7.46
CA GLY A 194 6.89 -9.03 7.99
C GLY A 194 5.56 -8.97 8.74
N GLY A 195 4.76 -7.94 8.43
CA GLY A 195 3.45 -7.74 9.07
C GLY A 195 2.42 -8.85 8.85
N TRP A 196 2.46 -9.52 7.70
CA TRP A 196 1.51 -10.59 7.37
C TRP A 196 1.80 -11.84 8.19
N LEU A 197 3.08 -12.17 8.37
CA LEU A 197 3.50 -13.25 9.26
C LEU A 197 2.98 -13.04 10.68
N LYS A 198 3.17 -11.83 11.23
CA LYS A 198 2.69 -11.47 12.58
C LYS A 198 1.17 -11.61 12.68
N GLY A 199 0.44 -11.09 11.69
CA GLY A 199 -1.02 -11.15 11.66
C GLY A 199 -1.58 -12.57 11.62
N ILE A 200 -0.96 -13.45 10.84
CA ILE A 200 -1.37 -14.86 10.77
C ILE A 200 -1.05 -15.58 12.08
N GLN A 201 0.14 -15.37 12.65
CA GLN A 201 0.49 -15.96 13.95
C GLN A 201 -0.50 -15.52 15.04
N GLU A 202 -0.88 -14.24 15.06
CA GLU A 202 -1.88 -13.71 15.99
C GLU A 202 -3.25 -14.41 15.79
N TYR A 203 -3.73 -14.48 14.54
CA TYR A 203 -4.99 -15.15 14.22
C TYR A 203 -5.00 -16.63 14.64
N LEU A 204 -3.91 -17.36 14.39
CA LEU A 204 -3.78 -18.77 14.77
C LEU A 204 -3.77 -18.94 16.29
N ASN A 205 -3.22 -17.98 17.05
CA ASN A 205 -3.25 -18.05 18.51
C ASN A 205 -4.64 -17.77 19.09
N LEU A 206 -5.48 -16.98 18.40
CA LEU A 206 -6.86 -16.70 18.80
C LEU A 206 -7.85 -17.83 18.50
N THR A 207 -7.48 -18.73 17.59
CA THR A 207 -8.38 -19.79 17.06
C THR A 207 -7.99 -21.20 17.50
N LYS A 208 -6.97 -21.32 18.37
CA LYS A 208 -6.60 -22.54 19.07
C LYS A 208 -7.48 -22.81 20.28
#